data_AF-A0A2D6FFR9-F1
#
_entry.id   AF-A0A2D6FFR9-F1
#
_cell.length_a   1.000
_cell.length_b   1.000
_cell.length_c   1.000
_cell.angle_alpha   90.00
_cell.angle_beta   90.00
_cell.angle_gamma   90.00
#
_symmetry.space_group_name_H-M   'P 1'
#
loop_
_entity.id
_entity.type
_entity.pdbx_description
1 polymer ?
#
loop_
_entity_poly.entity_id
_entity_poly.type
_entity_poly.pdbx_seq_one_letter_code
_entity_poly.pdbx_strand_id
1 'polypeptide(L)'
;MPVHSDSSRDRQVLLDRLAREAYRTGQFTLASGLTSEHYVNCKPVALSGSGLALLGPAMLAMVEKEASAVGGLTLGADPLVSGVAMAAAQQGRDLNALIVRKQAKGHGTGAWLEGPLPEAGALVTVLEDVVSTGGSSIQAVNQLKKAGYTVQRVITIVDREQGGREAMDEAGLELVSLFRLNEVAARARELDQ
;
A
#
# COMPACT_ATOMS: atom_id res chain seq x y z
N MET A 1 19.21 7.38 17.55
CA MET A 1 18.43 6.83 18.69
C MET A 1 17.12 6.32 18.11
N PRO A 2 16.74 5.05 18.26
CA PRO A 2 15.40 4.66 17.88
C PRO A 2 14.45 5.26 18.92
N VAL A 3 13.60 6.19 18.47
CA VAL A 3 12.47 6.64 19.27
C VAL A 3 11.51 5.45 19.24
N HIS A 4 11.47 4.67 20.32
CA HIS A 4 10.42 3.69 20.52
C HIS A 4 9.12 4.47 20.74
N SER A 5 8.48 4.85 19.64
CA SER A 5 7.14 5.41 19.68
C SER A 5 6.16 4.31 20.09
N ASP A 6 5.26 4.67 20.99
CA ASP A 6 4.12 3.83 21.33
C ASP A 6 3.30 3.63 20.05
N SER A 7 3.21 2.38 19.58
CA SER A 7 2.51 1.99 18.35
C SER A 7 1.08 2.56 18.29
N SER A 8 0.43 2.74 19.45
CA SER A 8 -0.90 3.36 19.53
C SER A 8 -0.89 4.86 19.19
N ARG A 9 0.11 5.61 19.65
CA ARG A 9 0.26 7.04 19.39
C ARG A 9 0.59 7.32 17.93
N ASP A 10 1.52 6.58 17.36
CA ASP A 10 1.91 6.76 15.96
C ASP A 10 0.76 6.41 15.01
N ARG A 11 -0.01 5.37 15.34
CA ARG A 11 -1.24 5.04 14.60
C ARG A 11 -2.23 6.20 14.65
N GLN A 12 -2.42 6.84 15.81
CA GLN A 12 -3.31 8.00 15.92
C GLN A 12 -2.80 9.21 15.13
N VAL A 13 -1.51 9.53 15.21
CA VAL A 13 -0.91 10.63 14.42
C VAL A 13 -1.08 10.37 12.93
N LEU A 14 -0.85 9.13 12.47
CA LEU A 14 -1.05 8.77 11.08
C LEU A 14 -2.51 8.90 10.66
N LEU A 15 -3.46 8.45 11.49
CA LEU A 15 -4.89 8.60 11.24
C LEU A 15 -5.31 10.07 11.13
N ASP A 16 -4.82 10.94 12.01
CA ASP A 16 -5.08 12.39 11.98
C ASP A 16 -4.59 13.01 10.67
N ARG A 17 -3.41 12.60 10.20
CA ARG A 17 -2.86 13.08 8.93
C ARG A 17 -3.66 12.58 7.74
N LEU A 18 -4.05 11.31 7.73
CA LEU A 18 -4.91 10.77 6.67
C LEU A 18 -6.25 11.50 6.61
N ALA A 19 -6.86 11.76 7.77
CA ALA A 19 -8.11 12.50 7.87
C ALA A 19 -8.01 13.93 7.32
N ARG A 20 -6.93 14.65 7.63
CA ARG A 20 -6.72 16.05 7.20
C ARG A 20 -6.23 16.20 5.77
N GLU A 21 -5.37 15.29 5.31
CA GLU A 21 -4.57 15.49 4.09
C GLU A 21 -4.94 14.52 2.96
N ALA A 22 -5.50 13.35 3.28
CA ALA A 22 -5.79 12.29 2.31
C ALA A 22 -7.29 12.08 2.05
N TYR A 23 -8.18 12.62 2.89
CA TYR A 23 -9.62 12.41 2.80
C TYR A 23 -10.37 13.71 2.48
N ARG A 24 -11.41 13.63 1.65
CA ARG A 24 -12.33 14.73 1.36
C ARG A 24 -13.77 14.22 1.22
N THR A 25 -14.72 15.04 1.64
CA THR A 25 -16.16 14.86 1.40
C THR A 25 -16.67 15.84 0.34
N GLY A 26 -17.60 15.38 -0.49
CA GLY A 26 -18.19 16.17 -1.58
C GLY A 26 -18.68 15.27 -2.71
N GLN A 27 -19.29 15.82 -3.76
CA GLN A 27 -19.66 15.02 -4.94
C GLN A 27 -18.44 14.83 -5.85
N PHE A 28 -17.92 13.61 -5.92
CA PHE A 28 -16.82 13.24 -6.79
C PHE A 28 -17.29 12.27 -7.88
N THR A 29 -16.87 12.50 -9.13
CA THR A 29 -17.07 11.53 -10.22
C THR A 29 -15.91 10.54 -10.22
N LEU A 30 -16.21 9.25 -10.01
CA LEU A 30 -15.23 8.16 -10.08
C LEU A 30 -14.88 7.84 -11.53
N ALA A 31 -13.77 7.11 -11.74
CA ALA A 31 -13.38 6.63 -13.07
C ALA A 31 -14.42 5.70 -13.73
N SER A 32 -15.33 5.12 -12.94
CA SER A 32 -16.49 4.34 -13.42
C SER A 32 -17.66 5.20 -13.90
N GLY A 33 -17.62 6.52 -13.74
CA GLY A 33 -18.72 7.44 -14.01
C GLY A 33 -19.74 7.56 -12.87
N LEU A 34 -19.61 6.75 -11.81
CA LEU A 34 -20.45 6.85 -10.62
C LEU A 34 -20.04 8.05 -9.76
N THR A 35 -20.99 8.61 -9.02
CA THR A 35 -20.71 9.61 -8.00
C THR A 35 -20.38 8.95 -6.66
N SER A 36 -19.43 9.54 -5.92
CA SER A 36 -19.05 9.13 -4.57
C SER A 36 -19.02 10.36 -3.68
N GLU A 37 -19.56 10.24 -2.48
CA GLU A 37 -19.50 11.29 -1.46
C GLU A 37 -18.13 11.38 -0.78
N HIS A 38 -17.34 10.32 -0.92
CA HIS A 38 -16.03 10.17 -0.32
C HIS A 38 -14.93 10.09 -1.39
N TYR A 39 -13.87 10.84 -1.17
CA TYR A 39 -12.64 10.76 -1.94
C TYR A 39 -11.44 10.53 -1.03
N VAL A 40 -10.63 9.53 -1.34
CA VAL A 40 -9.39 9.21 -0.63
C VAL A 40 -8.22 9.16 -1.60
N ASN A 41 -7.17 9.91 -1.29
CA ASN A 41 -5.89 9.87 -1.98
C ASN A 41 -4.77 9.94 -0.93
N CYS A 42 -4.11 8.82 -0.64
CA CYS A 42 -3.08 8.74 0.40
C CYS A 42 -1.72 9.32 -0.01
N LYS A 43 -1.52 9.67 -1.29
CA LYS A 43 -0.24 10.16 -1.82
C LYS A 43 0.31 11.40 -1.11
N PRO A 44 -0.48 12.43 -0.72
CA PRO A 44 0.05 13.56 0.05
C PRO A 44 0.70 13.15 1.37
N VAL A 45 0.16 12.12 2.04
CA VAL A 45 0.75 11.57 3.26
C VAL A 45 1.94 10.66 2.93
N ALA A 46 1.79 9.75 1.97
CA ALA A 46 2.84 8.80 1.58
C ALA A 46 4.09 9.46 0.97
N LEU A 47 3.94 10.61 0.31
CA LEU A 47 5.04 11.39 -0.27
C LEU A 47 5.56 12.49 0.68
N SER A 48 5.03 12.59 1.90
CA SER A 48 5.59 13.46 2.93
C SER A 48 6.62 12.71 3.77
N GLY A 49 7.77 13.32 4.07
CA GLY A 49 8.84 12.67 4.83
C GLY A 49 8.37 12.17 6.21
N SER A 50 7.58 12.97 6.93
CA SER A 50 7.00 12.59 8.22
C SER A 50 5.92 11.51 8.10
N GLY A 51 5.20 11.46 6.97
CA GLY A 51 4.16 10.44 6.74
C GLY A 51 4.75 9.11 6.38
N LEU A 52 5.74 9.12 5.50
CA LEU A 52 6.46 7.92 5.13
C LEU A 52 7.23 7.34 6.32
N ALA A 53 7.76 8.18 7.20
CA ALA A 53 8.39 7.74 8.45
C ALA A 53 7.43 7.01 9.40
N LEU A 54 6.12 7.32 9.36
CA LEU A 54 5.08 6.61 10.10
C LEU A 54 4.61 5.36 9.35
N LEU A 55 4.38 5.48 8.04
CA LEU A 55 3.86 4.41 7.18
C LEU A 55 4.83 3.25 7.04
N GLY A 56 6.13 3.51 6.83
CA GLY A 56 7.13 2.47 6.59
C GLY A 56 7.16 1.40 7.69
N PRO A 57 7.43 1.76 8.97
CA PRO A 57 7.41 0.82 10.08
C PRO A 57 6.03 0.18 10.31
N ALA A 58 4.94 0.94 10.18
CA ALA A 58 3.59 0.43 10.38
C ALA A 58 3.21 -0.64 9.34
N MET A 59 3.56 -0.42 8.07
CA MET A 59 3.33 -1.38 7.00
C MET A 59 4.30 -2.57 7.10
N LEU A 60 5.57 -2.34 7.44
CA LEU A 60 6.55 -3.40 7.65
C LEU A 60 6.08 -4.42 8.71
N ALA A 61 5.43 -3.96 9.78
CA ALA A 61 4.90 -4.83 10.83
C ALA A 61 3.85 -5.84 10.33
N MET A 62 3.23 -5.58 9.16
CA MET A 62 2.25 -6.46 8.52
C MET A 62 2.84 -7.32 7.39
N VAL A 63 4.10 -7.10 7.00
CA VAL A 63 4.78 -7.89 5.98
C VAL A 63 5.15 -9.27 6.56
N GLU A 64 4.83 -10.35 5.84
CA GLU A 64 5.20 -11.72 6.19
C GLU A 64 6.68 -11.81 6.56
N LYS A 65 7.06 -12.56 7.60
CA LYS A 65 8.47 -12.64 8.04
C LYS A 65 9.35 -13.27 6.97
N GLU A 66 8.78 -14.17 6.19
CA GLU A 66 9.40 -14.95 5.12
C GLU A 66 9.49 -14.19 3.80
N ALA A 67 8.84 -13.03 3.68
CA ALA A 67 8.91 -12.22 2.47
C ALA A 67 10.35 -11.75 2.23
N SER A 68 10.84 -11.97 1.02
CA SER A 68 12.16 -11.56 0.56
C SER A 68 12.14 -10.16 -0.09
N ALA A 69 10.98 -9.72 -0.54
CA ALA A 69 10.79 -8.37 -1.07
C ALA A 69 9.36 -7.85 -0.84
N VAL A 70 9.20 -6.54 -0.97
CA VAL A 70 7.90 -5.87 -1.13
C VAL A 70 7.78 -5.30 -2.53
N GLY A 71 6.58 -5.34 -3.09
CA GLY A 71 6.30 -4.83 -4.42
C GLY A 71 4.96 -4.12 -4.53
N GLY A 72 4.70 -3.42 -5.63
CA GLY A 72 3.37 -2.85 -5.87
C GLY A 72 3.28 -2.09 -7.18
N LEU A 73 2.05 -1.80 -7.60
CA LEU A 73 1.81 -1.10 -8.86
C LEU A 73 2.16 0.39 -8.71
N THR A 74 2.94 0.90 -9.66
CA THR A 74 3.17 2.35 -9.79
C THR A 74 1.84 3.09 -10.04
N LEU A 75 1.63 4.31 -9.57
CA LEU A 75 2.54 5.19 -8.81
C LEU A 75 2.31 5.12 -7.28
N GLY A 76 1.16 4.61 -6.84
CA GLY A 76 0.74 4.64 -5.44
C GLY A 76 1.67 3.86 -4.51
N ALA A 77 2.18 2.73 -4.98
CA ALA A 77 3.05 1.86 -4.20
C ALA A 77 4.51 2.36 -4.10
N ASP A 78 4.97 3.18 -5.04
CA ASP A 78 6.38 3.60 -5.18
C ASP A 78 6.97 4.21 -3.89
N PRO A 79 6.31 5.19 -3.21
CA PRO A 79 6.81 5.66 -1.92
C PRO A 79 6.76 4.57 -0.85
N LEU A 80 5.74 3.72 -0.86
CA LEU A 80 5.49 2.71 0.19
C LEU A 80 6.56 1.63 0.20
N VAL A 81 6.85 1.04 -0.97
CA VAL A 81 7.89 0.00 -1.09
C VAL A 81 9.25 0.55 -0.67
N SER A 82 9.55 1.79 -1.04
CA SER A 82 10.79 2.48 -0.65
C SER A 82 10.87 2.71 0.87
N GLY A 83 9.78 3.20 1.48
CA GLY A 83 9.71 3.45 2.93
C GLY A 83 9.77 2.17 3.76
N VAL A 84 9.11 1.10 3.31
CA VAL A 84 9.13 -0.21 3.98
C VAL A 84 10.51 -0.87 3.89
N ALA A 85 11.16 -0.85 2.73
CA ALA A 85 12.51 -1.38 2.59
C ALA A 85 13.52 -0.60 3.46
N MET A 86 13.41 0.74 3.51
CA MET A 86 14.23 1.56 4.39
C MET A 86 13.99 1.23 5.87
N ALA A 87 12.72 1.10 6.30
CA ALA A 87 12.38 0.73 7.67
C ALA A 87 12.89 -0.67 8.02
N ALA A 88 12.85 -1.62 7.08
CA ALA A 88 13.37 -2.98 7.28
C ALA A 88 14.88 -2.97 7.51
N ALA A 89 15.63 -2.25 6.67
CA ALA A 89 17.07 -2.10 6.83
C ALA A 89 17.45 -1.47 8.19
N GLN A 90 16.70 -0.47 8.65
CA GLN A 90 16.89 0.14 9.97
C GLN A 90 16.62 -0.82 11.13
N GLN A 91 15.79 -1.84 10.92
CA GLN A 91 15.51 -2.92 11.88
C GLN A 91 16.42 -4.15 11.68
N GLY A 92 17.40 -4.08 10.78
CA GLY A 92 18.31 -5.20 10.48
C GLY A 92 17.66 -6.35 9.70
N ARG A 93 16.51 -6.10 9.05
CA ARG A 93 15.84 -7.06 8.18
C ARG A 93 16.24 -6.82 6.73
N ASP A 94 16.76 -7.85 6.07
CA ASP A 94 17.00 -7.82 4.63
C ASP A 94 15.65 -7.99 3.90
N LEU A 95 15.15 -6.91 3.31
CA LEU A 95 13.88 -6.84 2.62
C LEU A 95 13.97 -5.78 1.53
N ASN A 96 14.10 -6.22 0.30
CA ASN A 96 14.25 -5.33 -0.84
C ASN A 96 12.90 -4.84 -1.39
N ALA A 97 12.94 -3.73 -2.13
CA ALA A 97 11.78 -3.17 -2.82
C ALA A 97 11.85 -3.42 -4.33
N LEU A 98 10.70 -3.71 -4.94
CA LEU A 98 10.53 -3.74 -6.38
C LEU A 98 9.29 -2.94 -6.79
N ILE A 99 9.29 -2.42 -8.01
CA ILE A 99 8.17 -1.64 -8.56
C ILE A 99 7.57 -2.43 -9.72
N VAL A 100 6.24 -2.56 -9.72
CA VAL A 100 5.48 -3.11 -10.85
C VAL A 100 5.01 -1.96 -11.72
N ARG A 101 5.45 -1.95 -12.97
CA ARG A 101 5.04 -0.96 -13.97
C ARG A 101 3.59 -1.19 -14.40
N LYS A 102 2.91 -0.11 -14.80
CA LYS A 102 1.55 -0.20 -15.38
C LYS A 102 1.55 -0.82 -16.79
N GLN A 103 2.66 -0.71 -17.51
CA GLN A 103 2.88 -1.27 -18.84
C GLN A 103 4.32 -1.75 -18.97
N ALA A 104 4.53 -2.79 -19.77
CA ALA A 104 5.85 -3.30 -20.12
C ALA A 104 6.76 -2.21 -20.71
N LYS A 105 8.07 -2.35 -20.52
CA LYS A 105 9.06 -1.48 -21.15
C LYS A 105 9.01 -1.63 -22.68
N GLY A 106 8.97 -0.49 -23.39
CA GLY A 106 8.66 -0.43 -24.83
C GLY A 106 9.70 -1.02 -25.80
N HIS A 107 10.93 -1.33 -25.36
CA HIS A 107 11.94 -1.96 -26.20
C HIS A 107 12.76 -2.99 -25.41
N GLY A 108 12.91 -4.21 -25.95
CA GLY A 108 13.77 -5.28 -25.38
C GLY A 108 12.99 -6.40 -24.68
N THR A 109 13.18 -6.53 -23.36
CA THR A 109 12.76 -7.68 -22.53
C THR A 109 11.30 -7.67 -22.07
N GLY A 110 10.53 -6.62 -22.38
CA GLY A 110 9.16 -6.48 -21.89
C GLY A 110 9.04 -6.45 -20.36
N ALA A 111 10.12 -6.06 -19.65
CA ALA A 111 10.18 -6.11 -18.20
C ALA A 111 9.10 -5.24 -17.55
N TRP A 112 8.31 -5.88 -16.68
CA TRP A 112 7.27 -5.25 -15.86
C TRP A 112 7.78 -4.81 -14.49
N LEU A 113 8.92 -5.35 -14.07
CA LEU A 113 9.47 -5.19 -12.73
C LEU A 113 10.76 -4.38 -12.77
N GLU A 114 10.92 -3.49 -11.80
CA GLU A 114 12.11 -2.66 -11.61
C GLU A 114 12.61 -2.84 -10.16
N GLY A 115 13.93 -2.88 -9.95
CA GLY A 115 14.54 -3.05 -8.63
C GLY A 115 15.41 -4.32 -8.51
N PRO A 116 16.03 -4.54 -7.34
CA PRO A 116 16.75 -5.78 -7.03
C PRO A 116 15.76 -6.97 -6.99
N LEU A 117 15.77 -7.77 -8.05
CA LEU A 117 14.88 -8.91 -8.19
C LEU A 117 15.36 -10.06 -7.28
N PRO A 118 14.49 -10.61 -6.40
CA PRO A 118 14.84 -11.76 -5.58
C PRO A 118 14.90 -13.04 -6.43
N GLU A 119 15.36 -14.13 -5.81
CA GLU A 119 15.39 -15.46 -6.42
C GLU A 119 14.00 -15.92 -6.89
N ALA A 120 13.96 -16.75 -7.91
CA ALA A 120 12.71 -17.33 -8.41
C ALA A 120 11.98 -18.11 -7.30
N GLY A 121 10.66 -17.99 -7.24
CA GLY A 121 9.83 -18.60 -6.20
C GLY A 121 9.75 -17.80 -4.89
N ALA A 122 10.57 -16.76 -4.71
CA ALA A 122 10.57 -15.93 -3.51
C ALA A 122 9.18 -15.34 -3.21
N LEU A 123 8.90 -15.17 -1.92
CA LEU A 123 7.67 -14.54 -1.43
C LEU A 123 7.81 -13.01 -1.54
N VAL A 124 6.84 -12.39 -2.20
CA VAL A 124 6.72 -10.93 -2.36
C VAL A 124 5.39 -10.47 -1.80
N THR A 125 5.42 -9.53 -0.85
CA THR A 125 4.22 -8.89 -0.30
C THR A 125 3.87 -7.67 -1.13
N VAL A 126 2.61 -7.54 -1.55
CA VAL A 126 2.17 -6.40 -2.36
C VAL A 126 1.72 -5.25 -1.46
N LEU A 127 2.16 -4.04 -1.75
CA LEU A 127 1.76 -2.81 -1.06
C LEU A 127 0.91 -1.93 -1.99
N GLU A 128 -0.12 -1.30 -1.43
CA GLU A 128 -1.03 -0.40 -2.15
C GLU A 128 -1.40 0.82 -1.30
N ASP A 129 -1.62 1.97 -1.92
CA ASP A 129 -2.03 3.16 -1.15
C ASP A 129 -3.51 3.10 -0.76
N VAL A 130 -4.40 2.78 -1.70
CA VAL A 130 -5.85 2.67 -1.48
C VAL A 130 -6.41 1.47 -2.24
N VAL A 131 -7.15 0.60 -1.55
CA VAL A 131 -7.91 -0.49 -2.19
C VAL A 131 -9.39 -0.10 -2.27
N SER A 132 -9.94 -0.09 -3.49
CA SER A 132 -11.38 0.02 -3.75
C SER A 132 -11.97 -1.33 -4.16
N THR A 133 -11.88 -1.66 -5.44
CA THR A 133 -12.30 -2.94 -6.02
C THR A 133 -11.16 -3.96 -6.10
N GLY A 134 -9.92 -3.58 -5.74
CA GLY A 134 -8.75 -4.44 -5.77
C GLY A 134 -8.07 -4.62 -7.14
N GLY A 135 -8.61 -4.05 -8.22
CA GLY A 135 -8.11 -4.28 -9.59
C GLY A 135 -6.62 -3.97 -9.80
N SER A 136 -6.13 -2.84 -9.27
CA SER A 136 -4.71 -2.46 -9.36
C SER A 136 -3.80 -3.45 -8.63
N SER A 137 -4.19 -3.86 -7.43
CA SER A 137 -3.41 -4.78 -6.61
C SER A 137 -3.40 -6.18 -7.24
N ILE A 138 -4.53 -6.66 -7.75
CA ILE A 138 -4.61 -7.92 -8.52
C ILE A 138 -3.75 -7.86 -9.78
N GLN A 139 -3.72 -6.72 -10.48
CA GLN A 139 -2.82 -6.53 -11.61
C GLN A 139 -1.35 -6.69 -11.18
N ALA A 140 -0.93 -6.07 -10.07
CA ALA A 140 0.44 -6.22 -9.55
C ALA A 140 0.75 -7.68 -9.20
N VAL A 141 -0.14 -8.33 -8.44
CA VAL A 141 -0.02 -9.74 -8.06
C VAL A 141 0.17 -10.62 -9.29
N ASN A 142 -0.64 -10.42 -10.33
CA ASN A 142 -0.56 -11.21 -11.54
C ASN A 142 0.78 -11.04 -12.27
N GLN A 143 1.35 -9.84 -12.30
CA GLN A 143 2.67 -9.63 -12.92
C GLN A 143 3.78 -10.28 -12.11
N LEU A 144 3.70 -10.25 -10.78
CA LEU A 144 4.67 -10.92 -9.90
C LEU A 144 4.59 -12.44 -10.04
N LYS A 145 3.37 -13.01 -10.04
CA LYS A 145 3.15 -14.44 -10.28
C LYS A 145 3.67 -14.87 -11.66
N LYS A 146 3.45 -14.06 -12.71
CA LYS A 146 4.01 -14.32 -14.06
C LYS A 146 5.53 -14.28 -14.10
N ALA A 147 6.17 -13.48 -13.26
CA ALA A 147 7.62 -13.43 -13.11
C ALA A 147 8.17 -14.60 -12.26
N GLY A 148 7.31 -15.50 -11.77
CA GLY A 148 7.71 -16.67 -11.00
C GLY A 148 7.77 -16.46 -9.49
N TYR A 149 7.20 -15.37 -8.97
CA TYR A 149 7.17 -15.10 -7.52
C TYR A 149 5.90 -15.63 -6.86
N THR A 150 6.03 -15.95 -5.57
CA THR A 150 4.88 -16.27 -4.71
C THR A 150 4.31 -14.99 -4.13
N VAL A 151 2.99 -14.82 -4.18
CA VAL A 151 2.28 -13.68 -3.57
C VAL A 151 1.06 -14.19 -2.85
N GLN A 152 0.95 -13.88 -1.56
CA GLN A 152 -0.12 -14.34 -0.67
C GLN A 152 -0.88 -13.17 -0.04
N ARG A 153 -0.24 -12.01 0.13
CA ARG A 153 -0.81 -10.86 0.82
C ARG A 153 -0.73 -9.56 0.03
N VAL A 154 -1.77 -8.76 0.17
CA VAL A 154 -1.82 -7.35 -0.19
C VAL A 154 -2.00 -6.52 1.08
N ILE A 155 -1.14 -5.53 1.28
CA ILE A 155 -1.21 -4.57 2.38
C ILE A 155 -1.61 -3.20 1.81
N THR A 156 -2.62 -2.56 2.39
CA THR A 156 -3.04 -1.21 2.00
C THR A 156 -3.04 -0.22 3.16
N ILE A 157 -2.86 1.08 2.85
CA ILE A 157 -3.08 2.12 3.86
C ILE A 157 -4.57 2.22 4.19
N VAL A 158 -5.41 2.37 3.16
CA VAL A 158 -6.86 2.52 3.34
C VAL A 158 -7.62 1.52 2.49
N ASP A 159 -8.38 0.65 3.15
CA ASP A 159 -9.44 -0.13 2.50
C ASP A 159 -10.72 0.71 2.43
N ARG A 160 -11.25 0.91 1.21
CA ARG A 160 -12.50 1.64 0.99
C ARG A 160 -13.76 0.82 1.28
N GLU A 161 -13.63 -0.48 1.54
CA GLU A 161 -14.74 -1.40 1.80
C GLU A 161 -15.73 -1.43 0.60
N GLN A 162 -15.19 -1.46 -0.63
CA GLN A 162 -15.94 -1.41 -1.90
C GLN A 162 -15.76 -2.69 -2.76
N GLY A 163 -15.70 -3.86 -2.13
CA GLY A 163 -15.53 -5.15 -2.82
C GLY A 163 -14.08 -5.62 -2.95
N GLY A 164 -13.11 -4.85 -2.44
CA GLY A 164 -11.69 -5.17 -2.55
C GLY A 164 -11.30 -6.42 -1.75
N ARG A 165 -11.90 -6.64 -0.57
CA ARG A 165 -11.64 -7.83 0.25
C ARG A 165 -12.10 -9.10 -0.46
N GLU A 166 -13.33 -9.09 -0.96
CA GLU A 166 -13.93 -10.20 -1.69
C GLU A 166 -13.10 -10.56 -2.93
N ALA A 167 -12.65 -9.55 -3.68
CA ALA A 167 -11.79 -9.76 -4.84
C ALA A 167 -10.42 -10.38 -4.49
N MET A 168 -9.84 -10.05 -3.32
CA MET A 168 -8.62 -10.69 -2.83
C MET A 168 -8.87 -12.14 -2.40
N ASP A 169 -9.95 -12.38 -1.64
CA ASP A 169 -10.33 -13.71 -1.17
C ASP A 169 -10.56 -14.66 -2.37
N GLU A 170 -11.27 -14.21 -3.41
CA GLU A 170 -11.46 -14.94 -4.68
C GLU A 170 -10.14 -15.24 -5.41
N ALA A 171 -9.16 -14.34 -5.31
CA ALA A 171 -7.83 -14.52 -5.87
C ALA A 171 -6.89 -15.36 -4.99
N GLY A 172 -7.36 -15.84 -3.83
CA GLY A 172 -6.57 -16.57 -2.84
C GLY A 172 -5.51 -15.70 -2.16
N LEU A 173 -5.84 -14.44 -1.91
CA LEU A 173 -4.96 -13.43 -1.31
C LEU A 173 -5.55 -12.90 -0.01
N GLU A 174 -4.71 -12.65 0.98
CA GLU A 174 -5.08 -11.93 2.20
C GLU A 174 -5.00 -10.42 1.96
N LEU A 175 -6.09 -9.69 2.22
CA LEU A 175 -6.07 -8.22 2.33
C LEU A 175 -5.86 -7.79 3.78
N VAL A 176 -4.82 -7.00 4.02
CA VAL A 176 -4.54 -6.35 5.32
C VAL A 176 -4.53 -4.84 5.13
N SER A 177 -5.23 -4.08 5.98
CA SER A 177 -5.32 -2.62 5.89
C SER A 177 -4.88 -1.96 7.18
N LEU A 178 -4.13 -0.85 7.11
CA LEU A 178 -3.84 -0.02 8.29
C LEU A 178 -5.12 0.61 8.86
N PHE A 179 -5.96 1.12 7.96
CA PHE A 179 -7.22 1.76 8.28
C PHE A 179 -8.30 1.39 7.27
N ARG A 180 -9.54 1.45 7.73
CA ARG A 180 -10.73 1.42 6.89
C ARG A 180 -11.20 2.84 6.60
N LEU A 181 -11.92 3.03 5.50
CA LEU A 181 -12.48 4.34 5.12
C LEU A 181 -13.36 4.92 6.24
N ASN A 182 -14.15 4.08 6.91
CA ASN A 182 -15.01 4.52 8.01
C ASN A 182 -14.22 5.13 9.19
N GLU A 183 -13.04 4.59 9.53
CA GLU A 183 -12.16 5.13 10.57
C GLU A 183 -11.62 6.51 10.16
N VAL A 184 -11.13 6.65 8.92
CA VAL A 184 -10.60 7.92 8.41
C VAL A 184 -11.71 8.97 8.33
N ALA A 185 -12.88 8.59 7.84
CA ALA A 185 -14.03 9.48 7.73
C ALA A 185 -14.58 9.91 9.10
N ALA A 186 -14.61 9.00 10.08
CA ALA A 186 -14.98 9.32 11.46
C ALA A 186 -14.00 10.32 12.06
N ARG A 187 -12.69 10.08 11.89
CA ARG A 187 -11.68 10.98 12.41
C ARG A 187 -11.73 12.36 11.76
N ALA A 188 -11.96 12.46 10.45
CA ALA A 188 -12.11 13.75 9.78
C ALA A 188 -13.26 14.59 10.39
N ARG A 189 -14.41 13.96 10.64
CA ARG A 189 -15.56 14.63 11.29
C ARG A 189 -15.27 15.12 12.70
N GLU A 190 -14.42 14.43 13.45
CA GLU A 190 -14.01 14.86 14.80
C GLU A 190 -13.05 16.05 14.76
N LEU A 191 -12.21 16.14 13.73
CA LEU A 191 -11.19 17.19 13.60
C LEU A 191 -11.73 18.49 12.98
N ASP A 192 -12.88 18.42 12.32
CA ASP A 192 -13.62 19.56 11.75
C ASP A 192 -14.65 20.15 12.74
N GLN A 193 -14.83 19.55 13.93
CA GLN A 193 -15.58 20.09 15.07
C GLN A 193 -14.70 20.98 15.94
#